data_AF-A0A932KRF4-F1
#
_entry.id   AF-A0A932KRF4-F1
#
_cell.length_a   1.000
_cell.length_b   1.000
_cell.length_c   1.000
_cell.angle_alpha   90.00
_cell.angle_beta   90.00
_cell.angle_gamma   90.00
#
_symmetry.space_group_name_H-M   'P 1'
#
loop_
_entity.id
_entity.type
_entity.pdbx_description
1 polymer ?
#
loop_
_entity_poly.entity_id
_entity_poly.type
_entity_poly.pdbx_seq_one_letter_code
_entity_poly.pdbx_strand_id
1 'polypeptide(L)'
;MEKAGGLYTLPITAESFMRARFIILFVLATGSHMHFIPQNASSDVSHPGKQAELANIALKQQIGLGEVNKSEITALLSTQQYDAIESAYVTLYRHFKRDVRYERSLRQAYMLFAPREGISIEDLDLWVATTASDVAYAARGAYKARLGFDVRGGKTIDKTPRQRIEDMHRYHTDAFKDLQMAIEKNPGLMPAYVDLIWISTASSIPITPREALDMAIHHDNRTYYARRAYVDVLHPKWGGSFRQMSDFAKGSLKYIHLNPRLWSLQGMAYAYRAMDYDEEADYTNAISMYSAALAFGDDVTLLKNRAAVYYKSGNIGKAEADYRRVLYYHPTDSTAVAFSLPGGLDRLKYDLRESTYVSPSICEMHIKRYAIVTVEHGVDWLKKRPDGGRVVIYNNIAKIERMLEGLGFAYVERSKVVAIAGTEGRSVSATNPRYLQEVGRKSGADAVIVATIPAMGRDHSKGVYFEDIKIKALSVATGAVAWESKLEGTVPAKQEEYEHTLLLDSIERKLYNLLERILRTRIACKRVEGP
;
A
#
# COMPACT_ATOMS: atom_id res chain seq x y z
N MET A 1 -8.80 -24.39 -84.90
CA MET A 1 -9.44 -25.05 -83.75
C MET A 1 -8.52 -24.80 -82.56
N GLU A 2 -8.71 -23.67 -81.87
CA GLU A 2 -9.61 -23.48 -80.69
C GLU A 2 -9.00 -24.12 -79.43
N LYS A 3 -9.02 -23.56 -78.21
CA LYS A 3 -9.41 -22.29 -77.54
C LYS A 3 -8.90 -22.51 -76.08
N ALA A 4 -8.16 -21.63 -75.43
CA ALA A 4 -8.60 -20.45 -74.66
C ALA A 4 -9.64 -20.69 -73.54
N GLY A 5 -9.25 -20.33 -72.30
CA GLY A 5 -10.04 -19.42 -71.44
C GLY A 5 -10.80 -19.99 -70.23
N GLY A 6 -10.68 -19.32 -69.08
CA GLY A 6 -11.63 -19.47 -67.97
C GLY A 6 -11.19 -18.97 -66.59
N LEU A 7 -10.81 -17.68 -66.45
CA LEU A 7 -10.76 -16.99 -65.14
C LEU A 7 -12.21 -16.71 -64.67
N TYR A 8 -12.52 -17.01 -63.41
CA TYR A 8 -13.66 -16.43 -62.70
C TYR A 8 -13.14 -15.47 -61.62
N THR A 9 -13.37 -14.18 -61.84
CA THR A 9 -13.23 -13.11 -60.86
C THR A 9 -14.60 -12.84 -60.22
N LEU A 10 -14.70 -12.93 -58.89
CA LEU A 10 -15.80 -12.32 -58.13
C LEU A 10 -15.37 -10.90 -57.70
N PRO A 11 -16.24 -9.88 -57.79
CA PRO A 11 -15.91 -8.52 -57.40
C PRO A 11 -15.97 -8.38 -55.86
N ILE A 12 -14.82 -8.13 -55.25
CA ILE A 12 -14.76 -7.60 -53.88
C ILE A 12 -15.07 -6.11 -53.98
N THR A 13 -16.21 -5.69 -53.43
CA THR A 13 -16.62 -4.29 -53.36
C THR A 13 -15.73 -3.52 -52.38
N ALA A 14 -15.48 -2.24 -52.69
CA ALA A 14 -14.57 -1.35 -51.95
C ALA A 14 -14.95 -1.13 -50.46
N GLU A 15 -16.13 -1.59 -50.02
CA GLU A 15 -16.55 -1.55 -48.62
C GLU A 15 -15.89 -2.63 -47.74
N SER A 16 -15.45 -3.75 -48.33
CA SER A 16 -14.75 -4.81 -47.58
C SER A 16 -13.29 -4.48 -47.26
N PHE A 17 -12.70 -3.51 -47.97
CA PHE A 17 -11.30 -3.09 -47.78
C PHE A 17 -11.13 -1.98 -46.72
N MET A 18 -12.21 -1.30 -46.33
CA MET A 18 -12.19 -0.21 -45.33
C MET A 18 -12.42 -0.69 -43.89
N ARG A 19 -13.04 -1.86 -43.68
CA ARG A 19 -13.21 -2.45 -42.32
C ARG A 19 -12.00 -3.26 -41.84
N ALA A 20 -11.09 -3.64 -42.73
CA ALA A 20 -9.84 -4.33 -42.37
C ALA A 20 -8.67 -3.38 -42.02
N ARG A 21 -8.83 -2.06 -42.21
CA ARG A 21 -7.78 -1.05 -41.94
C ARG A 21 -7.89 -0.34 -40.59
N PHE A 22 -8.95 -0.57 -39.81
CA PHE A 22 -9.09 -0.04 -38.44
C PHE A 22 -8.67 -1.00 -37.33
N ILE A 23 -8.23 -2.23 -37.66
CA ILE A 23 -7.73 -3.22 -36.69
C ILE A 23 -6.20 -3.43 -36.79
N ILE A 24 -5.52 -2.78 -37.74
CA ILE A 24 -4.06 -2.94 -37.97
C ILE A 24 -3.23 -1.70 -37.54
N LEU A 25 -3.83 -0.72 -36.86
CA LEU A 25 -3.14 0.53 -36.46
C LEU A 25 -3.22 0.88 -34.96
N PHE A 26 -3.46 -0.11 -34.10
CA PHE A 26 -3.28 0.05 -32.64
C PHE A 26 -2.59 -1.17 -31.97
N VAL A 27 -1.71 -1.86 -32.71
CA VAL A 27 -0.89 -2.98 -32.19
C VAL A 27 0.64 -2.71 -32.32
N LEU A 28 1.05 -1.50 -32.73
CA LEU A 28 2.48 -1.15 -32.87
C LEU A 28 2.93 -0.02 -31.92
N ALA A 29 2.49 -0.08 -30.65
CA ALA A 29 3.03 0.80 -29.60
C ALA A 29 3.15 0.12 -28.22
N THR A 30 3.20 -1.21 -28.16
CA THR A 30 3.77 -1.90 -27.00
C THR A 30 5.05 -2.59 -27.44
N GLY A 31 6.18 -1.92 -27.17
CA GLY A 31 7.50 -2.53 -27.26
C GLY A 31 7.61 -3.65 -26.23
N SER A 32 7.03 -4.81 -26.51
CA SER A 32 7.39 -6.06 -25.87
C SER A 32 8.76 -6.43 -26.40
N HIS A 33 9.82 -5.92 -25.77
CA HIS A 33 11.12 -6.57 -25.83
C HIS A 33 10.94 -7.97 -25.24
N MET A 34 10.64 -8.95 -26.09
CA MET A 34 10.89 -10.35 -25.78
C MET A 34 12.41 -10.50 -25.61
N HIS A 35 12.89 -10.26 -24.40
CA HIS A 35 14.18 -10.79 -23.99
C HIS A 35 14.02 -12.31 -23.91
N PHE A 36 14.40 -12.96 -24.99
CA PHE A 36 14.67 -14.39 -25.05
C PHE A 36 15.70 -14.69 -23.94
N ILE A 37 15.31 -15.45 -22.92
CA ILE A 37 16.29 -16.06 -22.02
C ILE A 37 16.97 -17.13 -22.87
N PRO A 38 18.29 -17.07 -23.10
CA PRO A 38 18.97 -18.10 -23.86
C PRO A 38 18.78 -19.43 -23.14
N GLN A 39 18.16 -20.40 -23.81
CA GLN A 39 17.89 -21.75 -23.29
C GLN A 39 19.16 -22.56 -22.94
N ASN A 40 20.35 -21.99 -23.14
CA ASN A 40 21.65 -22.63 -22.88
C ASN A 40 22.52 -21.88 -21.85
N ALA A 41 21.93 -21.13 -20.91
CA ALA A 41 22.66 -20.77 -19.70
C ALA A 41 22.72 -22.00 -18.79
N SER A 42 23.76 -22.83 -18.91
CA SER A 42 24.09 -23.79 -17.85
C SER A 42 24.11 -23.01 -16.52
N SER A 43 23.27 -23.42 -15.58
CA SER A 43 23.17 -22.77 -14.27
C SER A 43 24.42 -23.11 -13.47
N ASP A 44 25.49 -22.42 -13.79
CA ASP A 44 26.76 -22.59 -13.11
C ASP A 44 26.64 -21.98 -11.71
N VAL A 45 26.45 -22.88 -10.74
CA VAL A 45 26.38 -22.57 -9.31
C VAL A 45 27.74 -22.04 -8.81
N SER A 46 28.83 -22.22 -9.56
CA SER A 46 30.18 -21.79 -9.15
C SER A 46 30.41 -20.28 -9.22
N HIS A 47 29.43 -19.50 -9.72
CA HIS A 47 29.53 -18.03 -9.81
C HIS A 47 28.42 -17.33 -9.00
N PRO A 48 28.55 -17.25 -7.66
CA PRO A 48 27.52 -16.68 -6.76
C PRO A 48 27.06 -15.27 -7.13
N GLY A 49 27.98 -14.39 -7.55
CA GLY A 49 27.66 -13.01 -7.95
C GLY A 49 26.74 -12.94 -9.16
N LYS A 50 27.00 -13.79 -10.17
CA LYS A 50 26.15 -13.88 -11.37
C LYS A 50 24.75 -14.39 -11.04
N GLN A 51 24.64 -15.36 -10.12
CA GLN A 51 23.34 -15.88 -9.70
C GLN A 51 22.53 -14.85 -8.92
N ALA A 52 23.18 -14.06 -8.05
CA ALA A 52 22.54 -12.95 -7.34
C ALA A 52 22.02 -11.89 -8.33
N GLU A 53 22.81 -11.55 -9.35
CA GLU A 53 22.39 -10.62 -10.41
C GLU A 53 21.17 -11.14 -11.19
N LEU A 54 21.18 -12.42 -11.59
CA LEU A 54 20.03 -13.04 -12.26
C LEU A 54 18.78 -13.04 -11.37
N ALA A 55 18.93 -13.27 -10.06
CA ALA A 55 17.82 -13.17 -9.10
C ALA A 55 17.28 -11.73 -8.96
N ASN A 56 18.14 -10.71 -9.09
CA ASN A 56 17.74 -9.30 -9.06
C ASN A 56 16.99 -8.90 -10.33
N ILE A 57 17.49 -9.31 -11.49
CA ILE A 57 16.83 -9.10 -12.78
C ILE A 57 15.45 -9.76 -12.76
N ALA A 58 15.37 -11.01 -12.29
CA ALA A 58 14.10 -11.71 -12.16
C ALA A 58 13.13 -10.95 -11.24
N LEU A 59 13.59 -10.47 -10.06
CA LEU A 59 12.76 -9.68 -9.16
C LEU A 59 12.25 -8.39 -9.82
N LYS A 60 13.12 -7.65 -10.51
CA LYS A 60 12.74 -6.41 -11.19
C LYS A 60 11.70 -6.68 -12.27
N GLN A 61 11.86 -7.75 -13.04
CA GLN A 61 10.89 -8.17 -14.05
C GLN A 61 9.55 -8.54 -13.41
N GLN A 62 9.55 -9.33 -12.33
CA GLN A 62 8.33 -9.70 -11.59
C GLN A 62 7.56 -8.47 -11.10
N ILE A 63 8.26 -7.46 -10.59
CA ILE A 63 7.64 -6.20 -10.13
C ILE A 63 7.11 -5.38 -11.31
N GLY A 64 7.82 -5.38 -12.45
CA GLY A 64 7.41 -4.66 -13.67
C GLY A 64 6.16 -5.20 -14.35
N LEU A 65 5.72 -6.43 -14.02
CA LEU A 65 4.48 -7.02 -14.56
C LEU A 65 3.20 -6.44 -13.94
N GLY A 66 3.32 -5.55 -12.96
CA GLY A 66 2.19 -4.89 -12.31
C GLY A 66 1.46 -5.78 -11.30
N GLU A 67 0.50 -5.17 -10.63
CA GLU A 67 -0.31 -5.78 -9.57
C GLU A 67 -1.79 -5.62 -9.92
N VAL A 68 -2.62 -6.54 -9.43
CA VAL A 68 -4.07 -6.45 -9.63
C VAL A 68 -4.60 -5.21 -8.89
N ASN A 69 -5.50 -4.47 -9.53
CA ASN A 69 -6.06 -3.27 -8.94
C ASN A 69 -7.05 -3.63 -7.82
N LYS A 70 -6.64 -3.38 -6.58
CA LYS A 70 -7.45 -3.66 -5.40
C LYS A 70 -8.84 -3.01 -5.46
N SER A 71 -8.93 -1.72 -5.79
CA SER A 71 -10.22 -1.01 -5.74
C SER A 71 -11.19 -1.55 -6.78
N GLU A 72 -10.66 -2.01 -7.92
CA GLU A 72 -11.44 -2.69 -8.96
C GLU A 72 -11.97 -4.03 -8.47
N ILE A 73 -11.12 -4.89 -7.89
CA ILE A 73 -11.55 -6.19 -7.36
C ILE A 73 -12.57 -6.02 -6.24
N THR A 74 -12.36 -5.07 -5.32
CA THR A 74 -13.34 -4.79 -4.25
C THR A 74 -14.68 -4.32 -4.81
N ALA A 75 -14.68 -3.45 -5.82
CA ALA A 75 -15.91 -2.97 -6.45
C ALA A 75 -16.65 -4.07 -7.22
N LEU A 76 -15.93 -4.92 -7.94
CA LEU A 76 -16.51 -6.07 -8.64
C LEU A 76 -17.12 -7.06 -7.64
N LEU A 77 -16.44 -7.30 -6.51
CA LEU A 77 -16.93 -8.21 -5.48
C LEU A 77 -18.22 -7.69 -4.83
N SER A 78 -18.24 -6.41 -4.43
CA SER A 78 -19.44 -5.79 -3.81
C SER A 78 -20.62 -5.66 -4.78
N THR A 79 -20.36 -5.62 -6.09
CA THR A 79 -21.40 -5.60 -7.13
C THR A 79 -21.70 -6.98 -7.70
N GLN A 80 -21.17 -8.03 -7.09
CA GLN A 80 -21.39 -9.45 -7.45
C GLN A 80 -21.05 -9.78 -8.91
N GLN A 81 -20.11 -9.03 -9.51
CA GLN A 81 -19.64 -9.25 -10.88
C GLN A 81 -18.58 -10.37 -10.90
N TYR A 82 -18.97 -11.56 -10.47
CA TYR A 82 -18.06 -12.68 -10.27
C TYR A 82 -17.36 -13.10 -11.56
N ASP A 83 -18.05 -13.14 -12.70
CA ASP A 83 -17.47 -13.51 -14.00
C ASP A 83 -16.26 -12.64 -14.39
N ALA A 84 -16.28 -11.36 -14.04
CA ALA A 84 -15.18 -10.43 -14.29
C ALA A 84 -13.96 -10.74 -13.40
N ILE A 85 -14.20 -11.04 -12.12
CA ILE A 85 -13.15 -11.44 -11.17
C ILE A 85 -12.54 -12.78 -11.61
N GLU A 86 -13.38 -13.78 -11.88
CA GLU A 86 -12.98 -15.10 -12.37
C GLU A 86 -12.10 -14.97 -13.63
N SER A 87 -12.56 -14.20 -14.62
CA SER A 87 -11.85 -13.98 -15.87
C SER A 87 -10.47 -13.34 -15.66
N ALA A 88 -10.37 -12.37 -14.74
CA ALA A 88 -9.11 -11.72 -14.40
C ALA A 88 -8.13 -12.70 -13.74
N TYR A 89 -8.59 -13.50 -12.77
CA TYR A 89 -7.75 -14.45 -12.04
C TYR A 89 -7.34 -15.65 -12.89
N VAL A 90 -8.23 -16.19 -13.72
CA VAL A 90 -7.91 -17.25 -14.68
C VAL A 90 -6.88 -16.74 -15.71
N THR A 91 -7.00 -15.48 -16.15
CA THR A 91 -6.01 -14.88 -17.07
C THR A 91 -4.64 -14.75 -16.39
N LEU A 92 -4.61 -14.28 -15.13
CA LEU A 92 -3.37 -14.20 -14.35
C LEU A 92 -2.72 -15.57 -14.12
N TYR A 93 -3.52 -16.59 -13.82
CA TYR A 93 -3.06 -17.97 -13.72
C TYR A 93 -2.49 -18.49 -15.05
N ARG A 94 -3.15 -18.22 -16.19
CA ARG A 94 -2.64 -18.57 -17.52
C ARG A 94 -1.29 -17.90 -17.82
N HIS A 95 -1.10 -16.64 -17.41
CA HIS A 95 0.18 -15.95 -17.52
C HIS A 95 1.25 -16.65 -16.67
N PHE A 96 0.97 -16.97 -15.41
CA PHE A 96 1.87 -17.72 -14.53
C PHE A 96 2.27 -19.08 -15.10
N LYS A 97 1.32 -19.85 -15.65
CA LYS A 97 1.64 -21.16 -16.25
C LYS A 97 2.66 -21.04 -17.38
N ARG A 98 2.53 -20.01 -18.21
CA ARG A 98 3.44 -19.73 -19.33
C ARG A 98 4.78 -19.12 -18.88
N ASP A 99 4.75 -18.28 -17.84
CA ASP A 99 5.89 -17.51 -17.39
C ASP A 99 5.87 -17.36 -15.86
N VAL A 100 6.85 -18.00 -15.20
CA VAL A 100 7.00 -18.02 -13.74
C VAL A 100 7.14 -16.63 -13.13
N ARG A 101 7.51 -15.61 -13.92
CA ARG A 101 7.60 -14.23 -13.43
C ARG A 101 6.25 -13.68 -12.97
N TYR A 102 5.13 -14.21 -13.46
CA TYR A 102 3.80 -13.83 -12.96
C TYR A 102 3.43 -14.45 -11.60
N GLU A 103 4.27 -15.33 -11.02
CA GLU A 103 3.99 -15.94 -9.71
C GLU A 103 3.79 -14.89 -8.62
N ARG A 104 4.59 -13.81 -8.62
CA ARG A 104 4.45 -12.68 -7.68
C ARG A 104 3.08 -12.02 -7.82
N SER A 105 2.71 -11.63 -9.04
CA SER A 105 1.43 -10.96 -9.31
C SER A 105 0.25 -11.86 -8.93
N LEU A 106 0.32 -13.16 -9.25
CA LEU A 106 -0.69 -14.14 -8.86
C LEU A 106 -0.80 -14.26 -7.34
N ARG A 107 0.32 -14.40 -6.61
CA ARG A 107 0.32 -14.43 -5.14
C ARG A 107 -0.28 -13.15 -4.58
N GLN A 108 0.11 -11.98 -5.09
CA GLN A 108 -0.37 -10.69 -4.59
C GLN A 108 -1.86 -10.49 -4.84
N ALA A 109 -2.41 -10.98 -5.96
CA ALA A 109 -3.84 -10.94 -6.22
C ALA A 109 -4.62 -11.64 -5.08
N TYR A 110 -4.23 -12.85 -4.72
CA TYR A 110 -4.83 -13.55 -3.56
C TYR A 110 -4.46 -12.91 -2.22
N MET A 111 -3.43 -12.07 -2.16
CA MET A 111 -3.12 -11.22 -0.98
C MET A 111 -4.12 -10.10 -0.72
N LEU A 112 -4.97 -9.77 -1.69
CA LEU A 112 -6.02 -8.77 -1.54
C LEU A 112 -7.20 -9.28 -0.69
N PHE A 113 -7.44 -10.58 -0.65
CA PHE A 113 -8.53 -11.16 0.13
C PHE A 113 -8.13 -11.29 1.60
N ALA A 114 -8.19 -10.19 2.34
CA ALA A 114 -7.91 -10.16 3.77
C ALA A 114 -8.82 -9.15 4.49
N PRO A 115 -9.09 -9.33 5.80
CA PRO A 115 -9.89 -8.38 6.58
C PRO A 115 -9.33 -6.95 6.53
N ARG A 116 -8.00 -6.81 6.65
CA ARG A 116 -7.29 -5.51 6.62
C ARG A 116 -7.45 -4.76 5.30
N GLU A 117 -7.82 -5.47 4.24
CA GLU A 117 -8.01 -4.89 2.92
C GLU A 117 -9.44 -4.37 2.71
N GLY A 118 -10.33 -4.51 3.70
CA GLY A 118 -11.72 -4.04 3.62
C GLY A 118 -12.65 -4.98 2.84
N ILE A 119 -12.25 -6.23 2.66
CA ILE A 119 -13.07 -7.27 2.03
C ILE A 119 -14.07 -7.82 3.05
N SER A 120 -15.35 -7.92 2.66
CA SER A 120 -16.41 -8.57 3.45
C SER A 120 -16.34 -10.09 3.30
N ILE A 121 -16.52 -10.81 4.40
CA ILE A 121 -16.62 -12.28 4.35
C ILE A 121 -17.95 -12.72 3.74
N GLU A 122 -19.02 -11.95 3.94
CA GLU A 122 -20.35 -12.21 3.39
C GLU A 122 -20.33 -12.16 1.86
N ASP A 123 -19.62 -11.20 1.27
CA ASP A 123 -19.43 -11.13 -0.19
C ASP A 123 -18.67 -12.36 -0.71
N LEU A 124 -17.65 -12.83 0.01
CA LEU A 124 -16.89 -14.03 -0.35
C LEU A 124 -17.73 -15.30 -0.20
N ASP A 125 -18.58 -15.38 0.83
CA ASP A 125 -19.50 -16.49 1.02
C ASP A 125 -20.53 -16.58 -0.11
N LEU A 126 -21.07 -15.42 -0.52
CA LEU A 126 -21.99 -15.35 -1.65
C LEU A 126 -21.29 -15.74 -2.96
N TRP A 127 -20.06 -15.26 -3.20
CA TRP A 127 -19.28 -15.65 -4.39
C TRP A 127 -19.05 -17.16 -4.46
N VAL A 128 -18.64 -17.79 -3.36
CA VAL A 128 -18.46 -19.24 -3.29
C VAL A 128 -19.77 -19.99 -3.51
N ALA A 129 -20.87 -19.53 -2.90
CA ALA A 129 -22.19 -20.14 -3.06
C ALA A 129 -22.69 -20.07 -4.51
N THR A 130 -22.40 -18.98 -5.21
CA THR A 130 -22.84 -18.77 -6.61
C THR A 130 -22.00 -19.55 -7.62
N THR A 131 -20.67 -19.60 -7.43
CA THR A 131 -19.76 -20.08 -8.49
C THR A 131 -19.13 -21.43 -8.20
N ALA A 132 -18.87 -21.75 -6.93
CA ALA A 132 -18.10 -22.92 -6.50
C ALA A 132 -16.80 -23.14 -7.33
N SER A 133 -16.14 -22.05 -7.75
CA SER A 133 -14.91 -22.06 -8.55
C SER A 133 -13.66 -22.24 -7.68
N ASP A 134 -12.55 -22.67 -8.29
CA ASP A 134 -11.24 -22.70 -7.61
C ASP A 134 -10.81 -21.32 -7.13
N VAL A 135 -11.12 -20.26 -7.90
CA VAL A 135 -10.79 -18.88 -7.55
C VAL A 135 -11.54 -18.42 -6.31
N ALA A 136 -12.86 -18.63 -6.25
CA ALA A 136 -13.71 -18.24 -5.13
C ALA A 136 -13.30 -18.97 -3.85
N TYR A 137 -13.08 -20.30 -3.95
CA TYR A 137 -12.60 -21.10 -2.82
C TYR A 137 -11.23 -20.60 -2.32
N ALA A 138 -10.26 -20.38 -3.22
CA ALA A 138 -8.95 -19.87 -2.82
C ALA A 138 -9.00 -18.46 -2.22
N ALA A 139 -9.87 -17.59 -2.72
CA ALA A 139 -10.07 -16.24 -2.18
C ALA A 139 -10.62 -16.28 -0.75
N ARG A 140 -11.68 -17.06 -0.52
CA ARG A 140 -12.26 -17.24 0.81
C ARG A 140 -11.32 -17.96 1.78
N GLY A 141 -10.61 -18.97 1.30
CA GLY A 141 -9.58 -19.68 2.06
C GLY A 141 -8.45 -18.76 2.51
N ALA A 142 -7.92 -17.92 1.59
CA ALA A 142 -6.89 -16.93 1.90
C ALA A 142 -7.36 -15.88 2.92
N TYR A 143 -8.62 -15.43 2.81
CA TYR A 143 -9.23 -14.52 3.77
C TYR A 143 -9.28 -15.13 5.18
N LYS A 144 -9.82 -16.34 5.31
CA LYS A 144 -9.95 -17.05 6.58
C LYS A 144 -8.59 -17.38 7.20
N ALA A 145 -7.61 -17.77 6.37
CA ALA A 145 -6.24 -17.99 6.81
C ALA A 145 -5.66 -16.72 7.48
N ARG A 146 -5.82 -15.55 6.86
CA ARG A 146 -5.33 -14.29 7.43
C ARG A 146 -6.12 -13.84 8.64
N LEU A 147 -7.44 -14.01 8.62
CA LEU A 147 -8.29 -13.70 9.77
C LEU A 147 -7.86 -14.49 11.00
N GLY A 148 -7.48 -15.76 10.85
CA GLY A 148 -6.94 -16.55 11.95
C GLY A 148 -5.70 -15.93 12.58
N PHE A 149 -4.71 -15.53 11.78
CA PHE A 149 -3.52 -14.83 12.27
C PHE A 149 -3.83 -13.46 12.89
N ASP A 150 -4.76 -12.71 12.30
CA ASP A 150 -5.18 -11.39 12.80
C ASP A 150 -5.82 -11.50 14.19
N VAL A 151 -6.70 -12.48 14.39
CA VAL A 151 -7.37 -12.74 15.67
C VAL A 151 -6.37 -13.21 16.73
N ARG A 152 -5.41 -14.07 16.37
CA ARG A 152 -4.32 -14.48 17.28
C ARG A 152 -3.51 -13.25 17.73
N GLY A 153 -3.13 -12.42 16.77
CA GLY A 153 -2.24 -11.28 16.95
C GLY A 153 -0.76 -11.68 17.02
N GLY A 154 0.09 -10.68 17.25
CA GLY A 154 1.56 -10.82 17.18
C GLY A 154 2.25 -11.31 18.45
N LYS A 155 1.52 -11.57 19.54
CA LYS A 155 2.11 -12.01 20.81
C LYS A 155 2.60 -13.47 20.73
N THR A 156 3.51 -13.83 21.63
CA THR A 156 3.94 -15.22 21.83
C THR A 156 2.79 -16.07 22.40
N ILE A 157 2.89 -17.40 22.28
CA ILE A 157 1.78 -18.31 22.62
C ILE A 157 1.40 -18.23 24.11
N ASP A 158 2.39 -18.07 25.00
CA ASP A 158 2.23 -17.88 26.44
C ASP A 158 1.50 -16.57 26.79
N LYS A 159 1.57 -15.57 25.90
CA LYS A 159 0.93 -14.25 26.05
C LYS A 159 -0.35 -14.09 25.24
N THR A 160 -0.82 -15.16 24.60
CA THR A 160 -2.00 -15.14 23.74
C THR A 160 -3.17 -15.79 24.48
N PRO A 161 -4.30 -15.08 24.69
CA PRO A 161 -5.49 -15.65 25.32
C PRO A 161 -5.96 -16.92 24.61
N ARG A 162 -6.31 -17.95 25.38
CA ARG A 162 -6.78 -19.25 24.87
C ARG A 162 -7.91 -19.11 23.84
N GLN A 163 -8.89 -18.26 24.09
CA GLN A 163 -9.99 -18.00 23.16
C GLN A 163 -9.49 -17.57 21.77
N ARG A 164 -8.47 -16.72 21.70
CA ARG A 164 -7.90 -16.26 20.40
C ARG A 164 -7.17 -17.38 19.67
N ILE A 165 -6.56 -18.31 20.40
CA ILE A 165 -5.94 -19.51 19.83
C ILE A 165 -7.02 -20.43 19.26
N GLU A 166 -8.10 -20.65 20.01
CA GLU A 166 -9.25 -21.45 19.56
C GLU A 166 -9.95 -20.83 18.34
N ASP A 167 -10.13 -19.51 18.32
CA ASP A 167 -10.68 -18.78 17.18
C ASP A 167 -9.78 -18.86 15.95
N MET A 168 -8.46 -18.64 16.11
CA MET A 168 -7.49 -18.85 15.04
C MET A 168 -7.59 -20.26 14.46
N HIS A 169 -7.61 -21.27 15.32
CA HIS A 169 -7.69 -22.66 14.89
C HIS A 169 -8.98 -22.94 14.10
N ARG A 170 -10.13 -22.41 14.55
CA ARG A 170 -11.40 -22.50 13.81
C ARG A 170 -11.30 -21.89 12.42
N TYR A 171 -10.80 -20.66 12.31
CA TYR A 171 -10.63 -20.00 11.01
C TYR A 171 -9.66 -20.74 10.09
N HIS A 172 -8.54 -21.24 10.63
CA HIS A 172 -7.59 -22.04 9.85
C HIS A 172 -8.18 -23.38 9.40
N THR A 173 -9.04 -24.00 10.20
CA THR A 173 -9.74 -25.24 9.83
C THR A 173 -10.72 -25.00 8.69
N ASP A 174 -11.44 -23.87 8.70
CA ASP A 174 -12.34 -23.51 7.61
C ASP A 174 -11.58 -23.04 6.37
N ALA A 175 -10.45 -22.33 6.54
CA ALA A 175 -9.54 -22.01 5.45
C ALA A 175 -9.00 -23.27 4.77
N PHE A 176 -8.60 -24.28 5.56
CA PHE A 176 -8.10 -25.55 5.04
C PHE A 176 -9.10 -26.23 4.09
N LYS A 177 -10.38 -26.30 4.46
CA LYS A 177 -11.43 -26.87 3.61
C LYS A 177 -11.54 -26.13 2.27
N ASP A 178 -11.60 -24.80 2.32
CA ASP A 178 -11.69 -23.97 1.11
C ASP A 178 -10.43 -24.13 0.22
N LEU A 179 -9.25 -24.09 0.82
CA LEU A 179 -7.99 -24.24 0.10
C LEU A 179 -7.85 -25.63 -0.54
N GLN A 180 -8.33 -26.69 0.12
CA GLN A 180 -8.40 -28.03 -0.48
C GLN A 180 -9.34 -28.06 -1.68
N MET A 181 -10.56 -27.52 -1.56
CA MET A 181 -11.50 -27.46 -2.69
C MET A 181 -10.92 -26.71 -3.89
N ALA A 182 -10.16 -25.62 -3.64
CA ALA A 182 -9.46 -24.90 -4.70
C ALA A 182 -8.38 -25.76 -5.36
N ILE A 183 -7.58 -26.48 -4.58
CA ILE A 183 -6.52 -27.37 -5.07
C ILE A 183 -7.09 -28.55 -5.85
N GLU A 184 -8.18 -29.16 -5.40
CA GLU A 184 -8.84 -30.26 -6.12
C GLU A 184 -9.29 -29.84 -7.52
N LYS A 185 -9.78 -28.61 -7.66
CA LYS A 185 -10.21 -28.05 -8.94
C LYS A 185 -9.05 -27.54 -9.79
N ASN A 186 -8.03 -26.97 -9.16
CA ASN A 186 -6.85 -26.43 -9.82
C ASN A 186 -5.57 -26.75 -9.02
N PRO A 187 -4.96 -27.93 -9.25
CA PRO A 187 -3.79 -28.37 -8.50
C PRO A 187 -2.55 -27.50 -8.71
N GLY A 188 -2.54 -26.65 -9.74
CA GLY A 188 -1.46 -25.71 -10.02
C GLY A 188 -1.60 -24.35 -9.34
N LEU A 189 -2.65 -24.11 -8.54
CA LEU A 189 -2.90 -22.82 -7.88
C LEU A 189 -1.97 -22.60 -6.68
N MET A 190 -0.71 -22.27 -6.97
CA MET A 190 0.36 -22.09 -5.98
C MET A 190 0.01 -21.23 -4.75
N PRO A 191 -0.76 -20.11 -4.87
CA PRO A 191 -1.16 -19.33 -3.69
C PRO A 191 -1.90 -20.14 -2.62
N ALA A 192 -2.68 -21.16 -2.99
CA ALA A 192 -3.41 -21.99 -2.03
C ALA A 192 -2.45 -22.81 -1.16
N TYR A 193 -1.41 -23.40 -1.76
CA TYR A 193 -0.38 -24.13 -1.03
C TYR A 193 0.43 -23.23 -0.10
N VAL A 194 0.72 -21.99 -0.52
CA VAL A 194 1.41 -21.02 0.34
C VAL A 194 0.61 -20.79 1.63
N ASP A 195 -0.71 -20.61 1.53
CA ASP A 195 -1.54 -20.41 2.71
C ASP A 195 -1.64 -21.69 3.54
N LEU A 196 -1.75 -22.88 2.93
CA LEU A 196 -1.70 -24.18 3.63
C LEU A 196 -0.41 -24.36 4.44
N ILE A 197 0.76 -23.99 3.91
CA ILE A 197 2.05 -24.06 4.63
C ILE A 197 2.00 -23.20 5.90
N TRP A 198 1.45 -21.99 5.81
CA TRP A 198 1.35 -21.09 6.96
C TRP A 198 0.34 -21.59 8.00
N ILE A 199 -0.87 -21.96 7.59
CA ILE A 199 -1.90 -22.37 8.55
C ILE A 199 -1.58 -23.71 9.23
N SER A 200 -0.89 -24.62 8.54
CA SER A 200 -0.42 -25.91 9.12
C SER A 200 0.70 -25.75 10.14
N THR A 201 1.45 -24.65 10.06
CA THR A 201 2.47 -24.33 11.07
C THR A 201 1.84 -23.79 12.34
N ALA A 202 0.80 -22.97 12.19
CA ALA A 202 0.19 -22.25 13.29
C ALA A 202 -0.98 -22.99 13.96
N SER A 203 -1.53 -24.02 13.31
CA SER A 203 -2.72 -24.73 13.78
C SER A 203 -2.66 -26.20 13.41
N SER A 204 -3.25 -27.03 14.28
CA SER A 204 -3.31 -28.48 14.10
C SER A 204 -4.38 -28.84 13.05
N ILE A 205 -4.05 -28.69 11.77
CA ILE A 205 -4.88 -29.09 10.62
C ILE A 205 -4.31 -30.38 9.99
N PRO A 206 -5.08 -31.14 9.18
CA PRO A 206 -4.68 -32.47 8.73
C PRO A 206 -3.77 -32.41 7.49
N ILE A 207 -2.75 -31.56 7.55
CA ILE A 207 -1.63 -31.49 6.61
C ILE A 207 -0.46 -30.83 7.32
N THR A 208 0.76 -31.31 7.10
CA THR A 208 1.98 -30.66 7.59
C THR A 208 2.49 -29.60 6.60
N PRO A 209 3.30 -28.63 7.04
CA PRO A 209 3.90 -27.65 6.14
C PRO A 209 4.77 -28.31 5.05
N ARG A 210 5.40 -29.45 5.37
CA ARG A 210 6.24 -30.19 4.43
C ARG A 210 5.41 -30.88 3.35
N GLU A 211 4.32 -31.54 3.72
CA GLU A 211 3.42 -32.19 2.76
C GLU A 211 2.80 -31.18 1.81
N ALA A 212 2.33 -30.04 2.32
CA ALA A 212 1.79 -28.95 1.48
C ALA A 212 2.82 -28.44 0.47
N LEU A 213 4.08 -28.29 0.89
CA LEU A 213 5.17 -27.93 -0.01
C LEU A 213 5.45 -29.03 -1.05
N ASP A 214 5.50 -30.30 -0.64
CA ASP A 214 5.78 -31.41 -1.56
C ASP A 214 4.72 -31.52 -2.65
N MET A 215 3.44 -31.34 -2.30
CA MET A 215 2.36 -31.23 -3.27
C MET A 215 2.56 -30.03 -4.22
N ALA A 216 2.91 -28.86 -3.70
CA ALA A 216 3.17 -27.68 -4.54
C ALA A 216 4.30 -27.93 -5.55
N ILE A 217 5.42 -28.52 -5.10
CA ILE A 217 6.59 -28.82 -5.94
C ILE A 217 6.27 -29.91 -6.97
N HIS A 218 5.45 -30.89 -6.61
CA HIS A 218 4.99 -31.93 -7.52
C HIS A 218 4.25 -31.33 -8.72
N HIS A 219 3.43 -30.30 -8.49
CA HIS A 219 2.69 -29.61 -9.56
C HIS A 219 3.49 -28.53 -10.29
N ASP A 220 4.31 -27.76 -9.58
CA ASP A 220 5.17 -26.74 -10.18
C ASP A 220 6.47 -26.55 -9.38
N ASN A 221 7.55 -27.19 -9.84
CA ASN A 221 8.85 -27.12 -9.18
C ASN A 221 9.52 -25.73 -9.22
N ARG A 222 8.99 -24.80 -10.02
CA ARG A 222 9.48 -23.43 -10.22
C ARG A 222 9.01 -22.47 -9.13
N THR A 223 8.05 -22.88 -8.29
CA THR A 223 7.43 -22.01 -7.28
C THR A 223 8.44 -21.44 -6.29
N TYR A 224 8.64 -20.12 -6.34
CA TYR A 224 9.46 -19.40 -5.36
C TYR A 224 8.69 -19.18 -4.06
N TYR A 225 7.41 -18.81 -4.14
CA TYR A 225 6.68 -18.35 -2.95
C TYR A 225 6.27 -19.49 -2.02
N ALA A 226 5.95 -20.68 -2.52
CA ALA A 226 5.71 -21.84 -1.65
C ALA A 226 7.01 -22.28 -0.94
N ARG A 227 8.15 -22.25 -1.66
CA ARG A 227 9.46 -22.54 -1.06
C ARG A 227 9.87 -21.50 -0.03
N ARG A 228 9.65 -20.21 -0.31
CA ARG A 228 9.89 -19.12 0.65
C ARG A 228 9.04 -19.33 1.90
N ALA A 229 7.74 -19.56 1.75
CA ALA A 229 6.87 -19.83 2.89
C ALA A 229 7.34 -21.03 3.72
N TYR A 230 7.81 -22.10 3.07
CA TYR A 230 8.37 -23.24 3.79
C TYR A 230 9.66 -22.89 4.55
N VAL A 231 10.56 -22.10 3.94
CA VAL A 231 11.75 -21.59 4.65
C VAL A 231 11.36 -20.74 5.86
N ASP A 232 10.34 -19.90 5.71
CA ASP A 232 9.86 -19.00 6.76
C ASP A 232 9.32 -19.79 7.98
N VAL A 233 8.65 -20.92 7.75
CA VAL A 233 8.14 -21.78 8.84
C VAL A 233 9.21 -22.69 9.45
N LEU A 234 10.38 -22.83 8.81
CA LEU A 234 11.56 -23.48 9.41
C LEU A 234 12.32 -22.55 10.37
N HIS A 235 11.82 -21.34 10.64
CA HIS A 235 12.39 -20.46 11.65
C HIS A 235 12.35 -21.10 13.05
N PRO A 236 13.36 -20.88 13.93
CA PRO A 236 13.37 -21.42 15.30
C PRO A 236 12.11 -21.13 16.12
N LYS A 237 11.50 -19.95 15.93
CA LYS A 237 10.25 -19.58 16.62
C LYS A 237 9.05 -20.48 16.28
N TRP A 238 9.15 -21.27 15.23
CA TRP A 238 8.14 -22.23 14.78
C TRP A 238 8.60 -23.69 14.94
N GLY A 239 9.68 -23.94 15.71
CA GLY A 239 10.20 -25.28 15.98
C GLY A 239 11.22 -25.79 14.95
N GLY A 240 11.60 -24.97 13.97
CA GLY A 240 12.68 -25.29 13.03
C GLY A 240 14.07 -24.86 13.52
N SER A 241 14.98 -24.61 12.59
CA SER A 241 16.33 -24.15 12.87
C SER A 241 16.94 -23.45 11.66
N PHE A 242 17.87 -22.51 11.90
CA PHE A 242 18.63 -21.88 10.81
C PHE A 242 19.36 -22.88 9.91
N ARG A 243 19.80 -24.02 10.49
CA ARG A 243 20.41 -25.10 9.72
C ARG A 243 19.41 -25.72 8.74
N GLN A 244 18.21 -26.08 9.21
CA GLN A 244 17.16 -26.62 8.33
C GLN A 244 16.78 -25.63 7.22
N MET A 245 16.70 -24.33 7.53
CA MET A 245 16.46 -23.29 6.54
C MET A 245 17.55 -23.28 5.46
N SER A 246 18.82 -23.25 5.86
CA SER A 246 19.95 -23.28 4.93
C SER A 246 20.01 -24.56 4.11
N ASP A 247 19.77 -25.72 4.72
CA ASP A 247 19.81 -27.01 4.04
C ASP A 247 18.68 -27.12 3.01
N PHE A 248 17.47 -26.65 3.34
CA PHE A 248 16.37 -26.59 2.40
C PHE A 248 16.64 -25.61 1.24
N ALA A 249 17.16 -24.42 1.54
CA ALA A 249 17.51 -23.42 0.53
C ALA A 249 18.53 -24.01 -0.46
N LYS A 250 19.59 -24.66 0.02
CA LYS A 250 20.56 -25.40 -0.81
C LYS A 250 19.89 -26.46 -1.70
N GLY A 251 18.94 -27.22 -1.14
CA GLY A 251 18.17 -28.19 -1.90
C GLY A 251 17.34 -27.60 -3.04
N SER A 252 17.03 -26.30 -3.00
CA SER A 252 16.31 -25.58 -4.06
C SER A 252 17.21 -25.16 -5.23
N LEU A 253 18.54 -25.25 -5.09
CA LEU A 253 19.49 -24.85 -6.14
C LEU A 253 19.33 -25.66 -7.44
N LYS A 254 18.86 -26.91 -7.36
CA LYS A 254 18.61 -27.74 -8.54
C LYS A 254 17.58 -27.15 -9.52
N TYR A 255 16.77 -26.18 -9.10
CA TYR A 255 15.71 -25.58 -9.91
C TYR A 255 15.97 -24.12 -10.33
N ILE A 256 17.15 -23.55 -10.01
CA ILE A 256 17.42 -22.13 -10.29
C ILE A 256 17.42 -21.79 -11.79
N HIS A 257 17.71 -22.77 -12.65
CA HIS A 257 17.61 -22.60 -14.11
C HIS A 257 16.17 -22.40 -14.59
N LEU A 258 15.17 -22.83 -13.81
CA LEU A 258 13.76 -22.65 -14.13
C LEU A 258 13.20 -21.36 -13.53
N ASN A 259 13.74 -20.93 -12.39
CA ASN A 259 13.39 -19.68 -11.72
C ASN A 259 14.59 -19.12 -10.95
N PRO A 260 15.31 -18.12 -11.49
CA PRO A 260 16.49 -17.54 -10.84
C PRO A 260 16.22 -16.95 -9.45
N ARG A 261 14.96 -16.59 -9.13
CA ARG A 261 14.60 -16.13 -7.77
C ARG A 261 14.89 -17.16 -6.70
N LEU A 262 14.90 -18.46 -7.02
CA LEU A 262 15.21 -19.51 -6.06
C LEU A 262 16.62 -19.38 -5.45
N TRP A 263 17.53 -18.67 -6.13
CA TRP A 263 18.84 -18.35 -5.58
C TRP A 263 18.76 -17.51 -4.30
N SER A 264 17.83 -16.56 -4.22
CA SER A 264 17.73 -15.67 -3.05
C SER A 264 17.26 -16.38 -1.78
N LEU A 265 16.76 -17.62 -1.87
CA LEU A 265 16.41 -18.43 -0.69
C LEU A 265 17.62 -18.71 0.20
N GLN A 266 18.85 -18.72 -0.35
CA GLN A 266 20.08 -18.91 0.44
C GLN A 266 20.26 -17.82 1.50
N GLY A 267 19.76 -16.61 1.25
CA GLY A 267 19.86 -15.47 2.16
C GLY A 267 18.91 -15.55 3.35
N MET A 268 17.88 -16.40 3.33
CA MET A 268 16.77 -16.32 4.28
C MET A 268 17.17 -16.67 5.72
N ALA A 269 18.05 -17.65 5.93
CA ALA A 269 18.54 -17.93 7.29
C ALA A 269 19.28 -16.73 7.90
N TYR A 270 20.05 -16.00 7.09
CA TYR A 270 20.69 -14.76 7.52
C TYR A 270 19.67 -13.64 7.75
N ALA A 271 18.68 -13.50 6.87
CA ALA A 271 17.65 -12.48 6.99
C ALA A 271 16.89 -12.59 8.31
N TYR A 272 16.55 -13.81 8.72
CA TYR A 272 15.85 -14.05 9.97
C TYR A 272 16.73 -13.83 11.20
N ARG A 273 18.01 -14.25 11.17
CA ARG A 273 18.97 -13.85 12.23
C ARG A 273 19.09 -12.34 12.35
N ALA A 274 19.05 -11.64 11.22
CA ALA A 274 19.11 -10.17 11.21
C ALA A 274 17.88 -9.53 11.87
N MET A 275 16.70 -10.12 11.68
CA MET A 275 15.48 -9.70 12.36
C MET A 275 15.58 -9.94 13.87
N ASP A 276 16.04 -11.13 14.29
CA ASP A 276 16.24 -11.44 15.71
C ASP A 276 17.20 -10.42 16.37
N TYR A 277 18.34 -10.12 15.72
CA TYR A 277 19.28 -9.10 16.22
C TYR A 277 18.68 -7.67 16.22
N ASP A 278 17.86 -7.30 15.23
CA ASP A 278 17.19 -5.98 15.23
C ASP A 278 16.16 -5.87 16.37
N GLU A 279 15.43 -6.95 16.68
CA GLU A 279 14.52 -7.02 17.83
C GLU A 279 15.28 -6.86 19.16
N GLU A 280 16.50 -7.38 19.25
CA GLU A 280 17.42 -7.23 20.38
C GLU A 280 18.17 -5.88 20.40
N ALA A 281 17.93 -5.01 19.41
CA ALA A 281 18.65 -3.75 19.18
C ALA A 281 20.17 -3.91 18.97
N ASP A 282 20.64 -5.12 18.64
CA ASP A 282 22.01 -5.38 18.21
C ASP A 282 22.16 -5.01 16.71
N TYR A 283 22.22 -3.71 16.47
CA TYR A 283 22.25 -3.17 15.11
C TYR A 283 23.50 -3.61 14.34
N THR A 284 24.63 -3.87 15.02
CA THR A 284 25.87 -4.29 14.37
C THR A 284 25.70 -5.68 13.76
N ASN A 285 25.23 -6.64 14.54
CA ASN A 285 24.99 -8.00 14.06
C ASN A 285 23.81 -8.06 13.09
N ALA A 286 22.75 -7.27 13.32
CA ALA A 286 21.63 -7.15 12.37
C ALA A 286 22.10 -6.67 10.99
N ILE A 287 22.91 -5.60 10.91
CA ILE A 287 23.47 -5.10 9.64
C ILE A 287 24.32 -6.16 8.95
N SER A 288 25.17 -6.85 9.71
CA SER A 288 26.03 -7.92 9.18
C SER A 288 25.19 -9.03 8.55
N MET A 289 24.16 -9.51 9.26
CA MET A 289 23.28 -10.58 8.81
C MET A 289 22.38 -10.15 7.63
N TYR A 290 21.82 -8.94 7.64
CA TYR A 290 21.08 -8.43 6.48
C TYR A 290 21.98 -8.31 5.24
N SER A 291 23.23 -7.92 5.42
CA SER A 291 24.19 -7.82 4.32
C SER A 291 24.57 -9.19 3.76
N ALA A 292 24.74 -10.19 4.63
CA ALA A 292 24.92 -11.58 4.21
C ALA A 292 23.69 -12.12 3.45
N ALA A 293 22.48 -11.76 3.87
CA ALA A 293 21.25 -12.14 3.16
C ALA A 293 21.18 -11.53 1.76
N LEU A 294 21.41 -10.21 1.65
CA LEU A 294 21.34 -9.46 0.39
C LEU A 294 22.47 -9.80 -0.59
N ALA A 295 23.52 -10.50 -0.16
CA ALA A 295 24.55 -11.03 -1.05
C ALA A 295 24.01 -12.13 -1.99
N PHE A 296 22.88 -12.76 -1.65
CA PHE A 296 22.20 -13.75 -2.50
C PHE A 296 21.13 -13.13 -3.41
N GLY A 297 21.11 -11.80 -3.51
CA GLY A 297 20.13 -11.06 -4.29
C GLY A 297 19.19 -10.25 -3.42
N ASP A 298 18.57 -9.28 -4.05
CA ASP A 298 17.72 -8.29 -3.44
C ASP A 298 16.38 -8.89 -3.04
N ASP A 299 15.90 -8.35 -1.94
CA ASP A 299 14.55 -8.43 -1.45
C ASP A 299 14.19 -7.05 -0.92
N VAL A 300 13.10 -6.48 -1.44
CA VAL A 300 12.68 -5.10 -1.11
C VAL A 300 12.44 -4.93 0.39
N THR A 301 11.87 -5.94 1.05
CA THR A 301 11.63 -5.90 2.50
C THR A 301 12.94 -5.93 3.26
N LEU A 302 13.91 -6.77 2.85
CA LEU A 302 15.22 -6.81 3.50
C LEU A 302 16.03 -5.53 3.31
N LEU A 303 15.93 -4.89 2.13
CA LEU A 303 16.52 -3.57 1.89
C LEU A 303 15.93 -2.52 2.84
N LYS A 304 14.59 -2.49 2.99
CA LYS A 304 13.91 -1.56 3.92
C LYS A 304 14.29 -1.83 5.37
N ASN A 305 14.35 -3.09 5.78
CA ASN A 305 14.73 -3.45 7.14
C ASN A 305 16.19 -3.05 7.43
N ARG A 306 17.14 -3.37 6.54
CA ARG A 306 18.53 -2.96 6.72
C ARG A 306 18.68 -1.45 6.71
N ALA A 307 17.95 -0.74 5.85
CA ALA A 307 17.91 0.72 5.85
C ALA A 307 17.40 1.29 7.18
N ALA A 308 16.36 0.69 7.75
CA ALA A 308 15.85 1.06 9.08
C ALA A 308 16.89 0.83 10.18
N VAL A 309 17.63 -0.29 10.16
CA VAL A 309 18.71 -0.56 11.12
C VAL A 309 19.89 0.40 10.92
N TYR A 310 20.27 0.71 9.68
CA TYR A 310 21.26 1.74 9.40
C TYR A 310 20.84 3.10 9.95
N TYR A 311 19.56 3.46 9.81
CA TYR A 311 19.02 4.69 10.38
C TYR A 311 19.08 4.69 11.92
N LYS A 312 18.59 3.62 12.58
CA LYS A 312 18.63 3.47 14.05
C LYS A 312 20.06 3.54 14.61
N SER A 313 21.05 3.06 13.86
CA SER A 313 22.48 3.08 14.21
C SER A 313 23.24 4.34 13.80
N GLY A 314 22.54 5.37 13.27
CA GLY A 314 23.16 6.63 12.84
C GLY A 314 23.92 6.57 11.51
N ASN A 315 23.89 5.43 10.81
CA ASN A 315 24.52 5.22 9.50
C ASN A 315 23.64 5.73 8.35
N ILE A 316 23.29 7.02 8.40
CA ILE A 316 22.28 7.64 7.54
C ILE A 316 22.58 7.46 6.04
N GLY A 317 23.82 7.70 5.61
CA GLY A 317 24.19 7.56 4.19
C GLY A 317 24.01 6.14 3.64
N LYS A 318 24.19 5.11 4.49
CA LYS A 318 23.93 3.72 4.12
C LYS A 318 22.44 3.40 4.06
N ALA A 319 21.64 3.98 4.97
CA ALA A 319 20.18 3.87 4.91
C ALA A 319 19.63 4.47 3.60
N GLU A 320 20.11 5.65 3.22
CA GLU A 320 19.71 6.32 1.98
C GLU A 320 20.10 5.49 0.74
N ALA A 321 21.30 4.88 0.74
CA ALA A 321 21.72 3.99 -0.34
C ALA A 321 20.77 2.80 -0.51
N ASP A 322 20.35 2.15 0.59
CA ASP A 322 19.39 1.06 0.53
C ASP A 322 18.00 1.53 0.08
N TYR A 323 17.52 2.69 0.54
CA TYR A 323 16.26 3.26 0.05
C TYR A 323 16.30 3.65 -1.43
N ARG A 324 17.44 4.12 -1.95
CA ARG A 324 17.63 4.32 -3.39
C ARG A 324 17.49 3.01 -4.16
N ARG A 325 17.98 1.89 -3.61
CA ARG A 325 17.74 0.56 -4.19
C ARG A 325 16.29 0.14 -4.09
N VAL A 326 15.57 0.49 -3.02
CA VAL A 326 14.11 0.29 -2.94
C VAL A 326 13.39 1.05 -4.06
N LEU A 327 13.76 2.30 -4.34
CA LEU A 327 13.19 3.10 -5.43
C LEU A 327 13.47 2.51 -6.82
N TYR A 328 14.59 1.80 -7.00
CA TYR A 328 14.84 1.06 -8.24
C TYR A 328 13.74 0.02 -8.49
N TYR A 329 13.21 -0.64 -7.46
CA TYR A 329 12.13 -1.61 -7.59
C TYR A 329 10.75 -0.95 -7.55
N HIS A 330 10.52 -0.06 -6.59
CA HIS A 330 9.24 0.63 -6.34
C HIS A 330 9.44 2.15 -6.31
N PRO A 331 9.34 2.82 -7.47
CA PRO A 331 9.58 4.27 -7.58
C PRO A 331 8.64 5.14 -6.73
N THR A 332 7.50 4.58 -6.30
CA THR A 332 6.47 5.26 -5.51
C THR A 332 6.45 4.82 -4.05
N ASP A 333 7.44 4.06 -3.56
CA ASP A 333 7.51 3.70 -2.13
C ASP A 333 7.69 4.97 -1.29
N SER A 334 6.67 5.32 -0.52
CA SER A 334 6.59 6.61 0.18
C SER A 334 7.72 6.80 1.20
N THR A 335 8.12 5.72 1.89
CA THR A 335 9.25 5.75 2.82
C THR A 335 10.54 6.03 2.05
N ALA A 336 10.81 5.28 0.99
CA ALA A 336 12.03 5.45 0.21
C ALA A 336 12.11 6.81 -0.49
N VAL A 337 10.99 7.32 -1.01
CA VAL A 337 10.89 8.68 -1.56
C VAL A 337 11.23 9.71 -0.49
N ALA A 338 10.67 9.58 0.71
CA ALA A 338 10.96 10.50 1.82
C ALA A 338 12.46 10.55 2.15
N PHE A 339 13.14 9.40 2.21
CA PHE A 339 14.59 9.32 2.47
C PHE A 339 15.44 9.85 1.31
N SER A 340 14.96 9.83 0.06
CA SER A 340 15.72 10.28 -1.11
C SER A 340 15.72 11.81 -1.34
N LEU A 341 14.85 12.55 -0.65
CA LEU A 341 14.74 14.00 -0.81
C LEU A 341 15.72 14.74 0.12
N PRO A 342 16.29 15.88 -0.29
CA PRO A 342 17.08 16.74 0.60
C PRO A 342 16.27 17.12 1.86
N GLY A 343 16.84 16.92 3.06
CA GLY A 343 16.14 17.14 4.34
C GLY A 343 15.08 16.09 4.70
N GLY A 344 15.04 14.96 3.97
CA GLY A 344 14.05 13.89 4.15
C GLY A 344 13.98 13.27 5.54
N LEU A 345 15.07 13.33 6.30
CA LEU A 345 15.19 12.77 7.66
C LEU A 345 14.47 13.63 8.70
N ASP A 346 14.52 14.96 8.58
CA ASP A 346 13.80 15.87 9.49
C ASP A 346 12.28 15.73 9.31
N ARG A 347 11.81 15.23 8.16
CA ARG A 347 10.39 14.98 7.88
C ARG A 347 9.81 13.74 8.59
N LEU A 348 10.65 12.78 8.98
CA LEU A 348 10.23 11.55 9.69
C LEU A 348 10.24 11.71 11.22
N LYS A 349 10.80 12.80 11.73
CA LYS A 349 11.06 13.04 13.16
C LYS A 349 9.81 13.49 13.96
N TYR A 350 8.72 13.86 13.29
CA TYR A 350 7.53 14.43 13.91
C TYR A 350 6.40 13.39 14.06
N ASP A 351 6.21 12.87 15.28
CA ASP A 351 5.12 11.98 15.70
C ASP A 351 3.84 12.83 15.95
N LEU A 352 3.06 13.11 14.89
CA LEU A 352 1.74 13.74 15.04
C LEU A 352 0.73 12.66 15.38
N ARG A 353 0.10 12.75 16.56
CA ARG A 353 -0.96 11.82 16.99
C ARG A 353 -2.33 12.41 16.70
N GLU A 354 -3.22 11.58 16.17
CA GLU A 354 -4.59 11.95 15.83
C GLU A 354 -5.47 11.84 17.08
N SER A 355 -6.06 12.95 17.54
CA SER A 355 -7.20 12.92 18.47
C SER A 355 -8.44 13.39 17.73
N THR A 356 -9.12 12.50 17.02
CA THR A 356 -10.33 12.82 16.25
C THR A 356 -11.55 12.81 17.18
N TYR A 357 -12.29 13.92 17.23
CA TYR A 357 -13.65 13.95 17.76
C TYR A 357 -14.62 14.10 16.59
N VAL A 358 -15.15 12.97 16.11
CA VAL A 358 -16.09 12.96 14.97
C VAL A 358 -17.52 13.06 15.51
N SER A 359 -18.21 14.15 15.17
CA SER A 359 -19.67 14.20 15.31
C SER A 359 -20.32 13.27 14.27
N PRO A 360 -21.34 12.46 14.61
CA PRO A 360 -21.93 11.46 13.71
C PRO A 360 -22.62 11.98 12.43
N SER A 361 -22.78 13.29 12.21
CA SER A 361 -23.76 13.81 11.24
C SER A 361 -23.21 14.42 9.94
N ILE A 362 -21.92 14.25 9.59
CA ILE A 362 -21.38 14.80 8.32
C ILE A 362 -22.04 14.19 7.07
N CYS A 363 -22.53 12.96 7.14
CA CYS A 363 -23.15 12.27 6.00
C CYS A 363 -24.39 13.01 5.43
N GLU A 364 -25.01 13.90 6.19
CA GLU A 364 -26.20 14.64 5.77
C GLU A 364 -25.89 15.97 5.05
N MET A 365 -24.63 16.41 5.01
CA MET A 365 -24.29 17.71 4.42
C MET A 365 -24.01 17.59 2.92
N HIS A 366 -24.97 17.98 2.09
CA HIS A 366 -24.83 18.11 0.64
C HIS A 366 -23.97 19.33 0.25
N ILE A 367 -22.72 19.38 0.70
CA ILE A 367 -21.80 20.48 0.44
C ILE A 367 -21.35 20.42 -1.03
N LYS A 368 -21.71 21.44 -1.82
CA LYS A 368 -21.22 21.62 -3.21
C LYS A 368 -20.30 22.84 -3.33
N ARG A 369 -20.49 23.84 -2.47
CA ARG A 369 -19.72 25.09 -2.38
C ARG A 369 -19.24 25.31 -0.95
N TYR A 370 -18.04 25.85 -0.77
CA TYR A 370 -17.47 26.09 0.55
C TYR A 370 -16.75 27.45 0.60
N ALA A 371 -16.55 27.99 1.80
CA ALA A 371 -15.68 29.14 2.05
C ALA A 371 -14.60 28.76 3.07
N ILE A 372 -13.39 29.28 2.91
CA ILE A 372 -12.27 29.03 3.83
C ILE A 372 -12.02 30.30 4.64
N VAL A 373 -11.97 30.15 5.96
CA VAL A 373 -11.58 31.20 6.89
C VAL A 373 -10.37 30.70 7.68
N THR A 374 -9.20 31.25 7.40
CA THR A 374 -8.00 31.04 8.21
C THR A 374 -7.99 32.06 9.33
N VAL A 375 -7.80 31.60 10.57
CA VAL A 375 -7.68 32.51 11.70
C VAL A 375 -6.35 32.29 12.40
N GLU A 376 -5.54 33.34 12.39
CA GLU A 376 -4.24 33.37 13.05
C GLU A 376 -4.36 34.04 14.42
N HIS A 377 -3.83 33.40 15.45
CA HIS A 377 -3.60 34.06 16.72
C HIS A 377 -2.36 34.95 16.60
N GLY A 378 -2.50 36.24 16.93
CA GLY A 378 -1.50 37.28 16.70
C GLY A 378 -0.08 36.85 17.06
N VAL A 379 0.79 36.90 16.07
CA VAL A 379 2.19 36.48 16.19
C VAL A 379 3.06 37.74 16.15
N ASP A 380 3.65 38.11 17.29
CA ASP A 380 4.47 39.33 17.37
C ASP A 380 5.74 39.29 16.51
N TRP A 381 6.19 38.11 16.07
CA TRP A 381 7.34 37.98 15.17
C TRP A 381 6.98 38.19 13.69
N LEU A 382 5.74 37.90 13.25
CA LEU A 382 5.30 38.18 11.88
C LEU A 382 5.19 39.68 11.59
N LYS A 383 4.90 40.49 12.62
CA LYS A 383 4.93 41.96 12.54
C LYS A 383 6.33 42.54 12.27
N LYS A 384 7.39 41.76 12.51
CA LYS A 384 8.79 42.19 12.33
C LYS A 384 9.35 41.91 10.94
N ARG A 385 8.63 41.20 10.07
CA ARG A 385 9.06 40.99 8.68
C ARG A 385 8.57 42.13 7.79
N PRO A 386 9.45 42.75 6.98
CA PRO A 386 9.05 43.84 6.07
C PRO A 386 7.95 43.40 5.08
N ASP A 387 7.98 42.15 4.63
CA ASP A 387 7.12 41.67 3.52
C ASP A 387 6.40 40.33 3.82
N GLY A 388 6.61 39.74 5.00
CA GLY A 388 6.58 38.28 5.16
C GLY A 388 5.32 37.61 5.69
N GLY A 389 4.34 38.35 6.23
CA GLY A 389 3.11 37.74 6.77
C GLY A 389 2.06 37.42 5.71
N ARG A 390 1.87 38.32 4.74
CA ARG A 390 0.81 38.19 3.72
C ARG A 390 1.11 37.08 2.70
N VAL A 391 2.37 36.92 2.28
CA VAL A 391 2.77 35.97 1.23
C VAL A 391 2.52 34.51 1.65
N VAL A 392 2.76 34.18 2.91
CA VAL A 392 2.54 32.83 3.46
C VAL A 392 1.05 32.48 3.48
N ILE A 393 0.20 33.43 3.88
CA ILE A 393 -1.26 33.27 3.93
C ILE A 393 -1.84 33.00 2.53
N TYR A 394 -1.45 33.80 1.53
CA TYR A 394 -1.94 33.64 0.15
C TYR A 394 -1.49 32.33 -0.49
N ASN A 395 -0.27 31.86 -0.18
CA ASN A 395 0.22 30.57 -0.67
C ASN A 395 -0.58 29.39 -0.11
N ASN A 396 -1.00 29.46 1.15
CA ASN A 396 -1.78 28.40 1.79
C ASN A 396 -3.23 28.38 1.30
N ILE A 397 -3.83 29.55 1.07
CA ILE A 397 -5.16 29.66 0.45
C ILE A 397 -5.14 29.05 -0.97
N ALA A 398 -4.20 29.45 -1.83
CA ALA A 398 -4.11 28.95 -3.21
C ALA A 398 -3.80 27.45 -3.32
N LYS A 399 -3.19 26.84 -2.29
CA LYS A 399 -2.97 25.39 -2.21
C LYS A 399 -4.27 24.65 -1.82
N ILE A 400 -5.02 25.15 -0.83
CA ILE A 400 -6.30 24.57 -0.41
C ILE A 400 -7.35 24.71 -1.54
N GLU A 401 -7.34 25.82 -2.28
CA GLU A 401 -8.18 26.03 -3.48
C GLU A 401 -7.94 24.92 -4.53
N ARG A 402 -6.69 24.72 -4.95
CA ARG A 402 -6.32 23.68 -5.93
C ARG A 402 -6.68 22.26 -5.48
N MET A 403 -6.58 21.99 -4.18
CA MET A 403 -6.97 20.71 -3.58
C MET A 403 -8.47 20.45 -3.73
N LEU A 404 -9.30 21.44 -3.42
CA LEU A 404 -10.75 21.30 -3.43
C LEU A 404 -11.32 21.32 -4.86
N GLU A 405 -10.68 22.06 -5.78
CA GLU A 405 -10.93 21.94 -7.22
C GLU A 405 -10.66 20.51 -7.73
N GLY A 406 -9.54 19.91 -7.34
CA GLY A 406 -9.19 18.53 -7.69
C GLY A 406 -10.16 17.47 -7.13
N LEU A 407 -10.95 17.81 -6.12
CA LEU A 407 -11.97 16.96 -5.51
C LEU A 407 -13.39 17.21 -6.08
N GLY A 408 -13.52 18.06 -7.10
CA GLY A 408 -14.78 18.33 -7.79
C GLY A 408 -15.68 19.36 -7.12
N PHE A 409 -15.17 20.15 -6.17
CA PHE A 409 -15.91 21.28 -5.60
C PHE A 409 -15.77 22.52 -6.49
N ALA A 410 -16.86 23.28 -6.67
CA ALA A 410 -16.85 24.50 -7.47
C ALA A 410 -16.38 25.70 -6.65
N TYR A 411 -15.47 26.49 -7.24
CA TYR A 411 -14.86 27.71 -6.70
C TYR A 411 -15.89 28.78 -6.29
N VAL A 412 -15.57 29.52 -5.22
CA VAL A 412 -16.23 30.79 -4.89
C VAL A 412 -15.19 31.91 -4.92
N GLU A 413 -15.57 33.01 -5.54
CA GLU A 413 -14.85 34.26 -5.76
C GLU A 413 -13.87 34.67 -4.63
N ARG A 414 -12.56 34.77 -4.97
CA ARG A 414 -11.45 35.24 -4.10
C ARG A 414 -11.73 36.57 -3.38
N SER A 415 -12.65 37.38 -3.88
CA SER A 415 -13.05 38.68 -3.32
C SER A 415 -13.76 38.57 -1.96
N LYS A 416 -14.05 37.36 -1.46
CA LYS A 416 -14.78 37.12 -0.19
C LYS A 416 -14.03 36.30 0.86
N VAL A 417 -12.74 36.01 0.65
CA VAL A 417 -11.89 35.36 1.65
C VAL A 417 -11.52 36.37 2.73
N VAL A 418 -12.09 36.22 3.93
CA VAL A 418 -11.79 37.10 5.06
C VAL A 418 -10.68 36.46 5.89
N ALA A 419 -9.45 36.95 5.75
CA ALA A 419 -8.38 36.68 6.72
C ALA A 419 -8.61 37.59 7.93
N ILE A 420 -8.91 37.01 9.10
CA ILE A 420 -9.11 37.77 10.34
C ILE A 420 -7.84 37.62 11.17
N ALA A 421 -6.98 38.63 11.17
CA ALA A 421 -5.98 38.79 12.21
C ALA A 421 -6.67 39.46 13.40
N GLY A 422 -6.81 38.77 14.52
CA GLY A 422 -7.38 39.35 15.74
C GLY A 422 -6.47 40.47 16.24
N THR A 423 -6.87 41.73 16.06
CA THR A 423 -6.08 42.89 16.49
C THR A 423 -6.12 43.14 18.00
N GLU A 424 -6.87 42.36 18.79
CA GLU A 424 -7.14 42.69 20.21
C GLU A 424 -7.04 41.49 21.18
N GLY A 425 -6.18 40.51 20.92
CA GLY A 425 -5.85 39.49 21.94
C GLY A 425 -7.02 38.61 22.42
N ARG A 426 -8.17 38.63 21.74
CA ARG A 426 -9.28 37.72 22.04
C ARG A 426 -9.11 36.39 21.30
N SER A 427 -9.19 35.29 22.05
CA SER A 427 -9.15 33.93 21.51
C SER A 427 -10.24 33.70 20.47
N VAL A 428 -9.85 33.09 19.34
CA VAL A 428 -10.70 32.72 18.20
C VAL A 428 -11.60 31.52 18.50
N SER A 429 -11.44 30.88 19.66
CA SER A 429 -12.51 30.01 20.19
C SER A 429 -13.88 30.72 20.28
N ALA A 430 -13.92 32.05 20.10
CA ALA A 430 -15.10 32.89 20.05
C ALA A 430 -15.43 33.49 18.65
N THR A 431 -14.97 32.93 17.51
CA THR A 431 -15.55 33.35 16.21
C THR A 431 -17.03 33.02 16.21
N ASN A 432 -17.86 34.07 16.27
CA ASN A 432 -19.31 33.97 16.38
C ASN A 432 -19.87 33.13 15.22
N PRO A 433 -20.54 31.99 15.47
CA PRO A 433 -21.13 31.16 14.42
C PRO A 433 -22.05 31.94 13.48
N ARG A 434 -22.75 32.98 13.98
CA ARG A 434 -23.59 33.85 13.13
C ARG A 434 -22.77 34.64 12.10
N TYR A 435 -21.57 35.07 12.47
CA TYR A 435 -20.67 35.79 11.56
C TYR A 435 -20.11 34.85 10.48
N LEU A 436 -19.69 33.64 10.85
CA LEU A 436 -19.21 32.65 9.89
C LEU A 436 -20.33 32.18 8.94
N GLN A 437 -21.56 32.03 9.45
CA GLN A 437 -22.72 31.82 8.59
C GLN A 437 -22.96 33.00 7.65
N GLU A 438 -22.79 34.23 8.10
CA GLU A 438 -22.95 35.42 7.25
C GLU A 438 -21.89 35.47 6.15
N VAL A 439 -20.64 35.15 6.46
CA VAL A 439 -19.57 34.97 5.47
C VAL A 439 -19.94 33.88 4.46
N GLY A 440 -20.42 32.73 4.94
CA GLY A 440 -20.91 31.65 4.09
C GLY A 440 -22.05 32.06 3.18
N ARG A 441 -23.08 32.74 3.70
CA ARG A 441 -24.24 33.24 2.93
C ARG A 441 -23.84 34.28 1.89
N LYS A 442 -23.00 35.25 2.26
CA LYS A 442 -22.47 36.28 1.32
C LYS A 442 -21.62 35.66 0.22
N SER A 443 -20.98 34.54 0.51
CA SER A 443 -20.15 33.79 -0.44
C SER A 443 -20.95 32.76 -1.24
N GLY A 444 -22.21 32.49 -0.89
CA GLY A 444 -22.99 31.43 -1.51
C GLY A 444 -22.43 30.02 -1.22
N ALA A 445 -21.71 29.86 -0.11
CA ALA A 445 -21.16 28.58 0.33
C ALA A 445 -22.21 27.77 1.12
N ASP A 446 -22.14 26.45 1.03
CA ASP A 446 -22.97 25.52 1.80
C ASP A 446 -22.31 25.18 3.15
N ALA A 447 -20.97 25.31 3.23
CA ALA A 447 -20.18 25.15 4.46
C ALA A 447 -19.03 26.16 4.56
N VAL A 448 -18.61 26.49 5.78
CA VAL A 448 -17.40 27.27 6.06
C VAL A 448 -16.38 26.39 6.78
N ILE A 449 -15.19 26.27 6.22
CA ILE A 449 -14.06 25.58 6.84
C ILE A 449 -13.23 26.62 7.57
N VAL A 450 -13.09 26.43 8.89
CA VAL A 450 -12.28 27.26 9.76
C VAL A 450 -11.03 26.48 10.16
N ALA A 451 -9.87 26.95 9.76
CA ALA A 451 -8.59 26.45 10.27
C ALA A 451 -8.05 27.45 11.29
N THR A 452 -7.98 27.02 12.55
CA THR A 452 -7.36 27.79 13.63
C THR A 452 -5.94 27.27 13.83
N ILE A 453 -4.98 28.13 13.51
CA ILE A 453 -3.56 27.87 13.77
C ILE A 453 -3.24 28.65 15.05
N PRO A 454 -3.04 27.98 16.21
CA PRO A 454 -2.69 28.68 17.43
C PRO A 454 -1.34 29.39 17.26
N ALA A 455 -1.14 30.49 17.97
CA ALA A 455 0.16 31.14 18.03
C ALA A 455 1.14 30.16 18.69
N MET A 456 2.31 29.96 18.09
CA MET A 456 3.38 29.15 18.66
C MET A 456 3.77 29.70 20.04
N GLY A 457 3.16 29.17 21.10
CA GLY A 457 3.55 29.44 22.47
C GLY A 457 4.79 28.64 22.82
N ARG A 458 5.83 29.30 23.31
CA ARG A 458 6.99 28.61 23.88
C ARG A 458 6.64 28.18 25.29
N ASP A 459 6.48 26.87 25.51
CA ASP A 459 6.46 26.36 26.89
C ASP A 459 7.91 26.28 27.38
N HIS A 460 8.32 27.33 28.10
CA HIS A 460 9.66 27.45 28.67
C HIS A 460 9.98 26.35 29.68
N SER A 461 8.98 25.69 30.27
CA SER A 461 9.20 24.60 31.23
C SER A 461 9.55 23.27 30.57
N LYS A 462 9.14 23.08 29.30
CA LYS A 462 9.35 21.83 28.55
C LYS A 462 10.37 21.94 27.43
N GLY A 463 10.76 23.16 27.06
CA GLY A 463 11.70 23.37 25.96
C GLY A 463 11.13 22.89 24.62
N VAL A 464 9.83 23.10 24.40
CA VAL A 464 9.08 22.64 23.22
C VAL A 464 8.16 23.76 22.71
N TYR A 465 8.00 23.88 21.39
CA TYR A 465 6.93 24.63 20.72
C TYR A 465 5.72 23.71 20.51
N PHE A 466 4.53 24.17 20.90
CA PHE A 466 3.28 23.46 20.66
C PHE A 466 2.52 24.07 19.49
N GLU A 467 2.00 23.22 18.59
CA GLU A 467 0.88 23.61 17.73
C GLU A 467 -0.18 22.52 17.71
N ASP A 468 -1.33 22.87 18.30
CA ASP A 468 -2.58 22.14 18.18
C ASP A 468 -3.41 22.78 17.07
N ILE A 469 -3.27 22.31 15.83
CA ILE A 469 -4.10 22.85 14.73
C ILE A 469 -5.50 22.29 14.88
N LYS A 470 -6.47 23.18 15.11
CA LYS A 470 -7.88 22.84 15.12
C LYS A 470 -8.48 23.20 13.78
N ILE A 471 -9.06 22.22 13.10
CA ILE A 471 -9.86 22.47 11.91
C ILE A 471 -11.31 22.15 12.23
N LYS A 472 -12.21 23.06 11.86
CA LYS A 472 -13.65 22.87 11.97
C LYS A 472 -14.32 23.09 10.62
N ALA A 473 -15.33 22.29 10.31
CA ALA A 473 -16.28 22.63 9.25
C ALA A 473 -17.62 22.98 9.88
N LEU A 474 -18.21 24.09 9.47
CA LEU A 474 -19.49 24.60 9.94
C LEU A 474 -20.49 24.62 8.80
N SER A 475 -21.72 24.15 9.06
CA SER A 475 -22.81 24.34 8.11
C SER A 475 -23.20 25.81 8.02
N VAL A 476 -23.35 26.35 6.81
CA VAL A 476 -23.88 27.71 6.63
C VAL A 476 -25.38 27.76 6.94
N ALA A 477 -26.09 26.67 6.66
CA ALA A 477 -27.53 26.57 6.90
C ALA A 477 -27.87 26.54 8.40
N THR A 478 -27.18 25.67 9.16
CA THR A 478 -27.53 25.42 10.58
C THR A 478 -26.57 26.07 11.56
N GLY A 479 -25.34 26.41 11.15
CA GLY A 479 -24.29 26.91 12.05
C GLY A 479 -23.70 25.85 12.97
N ALA A 480 -24.17 24.60 12.86
CA ALA A 480 -23.63 23.49 13.61
C ALA A 480 -22.22 23.15 13.12
N VAL A 481 -21.36 22.76 14.06
CA VAL A 481 -20.06 22.16 13.75
C VAL A 481 -20.35 20.77 13.15
N ALA A 482 -20.17 20.67 11.84
CA ALA A 482 -20.27 19.41 11.13
C ALA A 482 -19.10 18.51 11.50
N TRP A 483 -17.91 19.10 11.58
CA TRP A 483 -16.65 18.41 11.75
C TRP A 483 -15.72 19.23 12.63
N GLU A 484 -15.00 18.58 13.53
CA GLU A 484 -13.86 19.15 14.21
C GLU A 484 -12.74 18.11 14.25
N SER A 485 -11.53 18.53 13.95
CA SER A 485 -10.34 17.71 14.09
C SER A 485 -9.23 18.52 14.73
N LYS A 486 -8.41 17.84 15.51
CA LYS A 486 -7.26 18.41 16.18
C LYS A 486 -6.02 17.63 15.75
N LEU A 487 -5.02 18.35 15.26
CA LEU A 487 -3.69 17.82 15.00
C LEU A 487 -2.76 18.30 16.10
N GLU A 488 -2.23 17.36 16.88
CA GLU A 488 -1.30 17.65 17.96
C GLU A 488 0.14 17.43 17.48
N GLY A 489 1.01 18.42 17.65
CA GLY A 489 2.44 18.35 17.34
C GLY A 489 3.32 19.08 18.34
N THR A 490 4.51 18.53 18.59
CA THR A 490 5.53 19.12 19.46
C THR A 490 6.87 19.24 18.73
N VAL A 491 7.57 20.37 18.95
CA VAL A 491 8.89 20.65 18.35
C VAL A 491 9.87 21.05 19.45
N PRO A 492 11.02 20.39 19.63
CA PRO A 492 12.02 20.80 20.61
C PRO A 492 12.58 22.21 20.31
N ALA A 493 12.65 23.06 21.33
CA ALA A 493 12.96 24.49 21.21
C ALA A 493 14.45 24.83 20.97
N LYS A 494 15.26 23.87 20.50
CA LYS A 494 16.72 24.01 20.34
C LYS A 494 17.19 24.22 18.88
N GLN A 495 16.30 24.23 17.88
CA GLN A 495 16.68 24.40 16.47
C GLN A 495 16.05 25.67 15.86
N GLU A 496 16.86 26.37 15.05
CA GLU A 496 16.70 27.76 14.58
C GLU A 496 15.51 28.03 13.62
N GLU A 497 15.24 29.32 13.42
CA GLU A 497 14.20 29.94 12.56
C GLU A 497 14.00 29.34 11.15
N TYR A 498 15.01 28.66 10.58
CA TYR A 498 14.94 28.09 9.23
C TYR A 498 14.17 26.76 9.17
N GLU A 499 14.08 26.01 10.28
CA GLU A 499 13.34 24.74 10.34
C GLU A 499 11.82 24.92 10.53
N HIS A 500 11.38 26.13 10.91
CA HIS A 500 9.97 26.48 11.10
C HIS A 500 9.17 26.41 9.79
N THR A 501 9.76 26.80 8.66
CA THR A 501 9.08 26.72 7.35
C THR A 501 8.93 25.28 6.86
N LEU A 502 9.91 24.42 7.15
CA LEU A 502 9.88 23.00 6.80
C LEU A 502 8.91 22.20 7.66
N LEU A 503 8.75 22.60 8.94
CA LEU A 503 7.72 22.08 9.82
C LEU A 503 6.31 22.43 9.31
N LEU A 504 6.08 23.69 8.94
CA LEU A 504 4.81 24.12 8.37
C LEU A 504 4.50 23.33 7.09
N ASP A 505 5.46 23.16 6.17
CA ASP A 505 5.28 22.33 4.97
C ASP A 505 4.95 20.84 5.29
N SER A 506 5.53 20.29 6.37
CA SER A 506 5.29 18.90 6.82
C SER A 506 3.91 18.72 7.46
N ILE A 507 3.53 19.66 8.32
CA ILE A 507 2.20 19.75 8.92
C ILE A 507 1.16 19.95 7.80
N GLU A 508 1.41 20.85 6.86
CA GLU A 508 0.58 21.11 5.67
C GLU A 508 0.36 19.84 4.84
N ARG A 509 1.40 19.02 4.61
CA ARG A 509 1.27 17.78 3.84
C ARG A 509 0.53 16.67 4.59
N LYS A 510 0.68 16.57 5.93
CA LYS A 510 -0.10 15.63 6.74
C LYS A 510 -1.57 16.07 6.86
N LEU A 511 -1.81 17.37 6.97
CA LEU A 511 -3.14 17.99 6.85
C LEU A 511 -3.78 17.61 5.51
N TYR A 512 -3.02 17.74 4.42
CA TYR A 512 -3.43 17.42 3.05
C TYR A 512 -3.83 15.95 2.92
N ASN A 513 -2.99 15.02 3.36
CA ASN A 513 -3.29 13.59 3.29
C ASN A 513 -4.49 13.19 4.16
N LEU A 514 -4.64 13.83 5.34
CA LEU A 514 -5.77 13.59 6.23
C LEU A 514 -7.09 14.09 5.64
N LEU A 515 -7.11 15.33 5.13
CA LEU A 515 -8.26 15.93 4.47
C LEU A 515 -8.65 15.16 3.20
N GLU A 516 -7.66 14.79 2.37
CA GLU A 516 -7.88 13.97 1.18
C GLU A 516 -8.46 12.61 1.54
N ARG A 517 -7.91 11.91 2.55
CA ARG A 517 -8.42 10.62 3.04
C ARG A 517 -9.86 10.75 3.53
N ILE A 518 -10.17 11.73 4.37
CA ILE A 518 -11.52 11.92 4.94
C ILE A 518 -12.51 12.26 3.83
N LEU A 519 -12.18 13.19 2.92
CA LEU A 519 -13.05 13.62 1.84
C LEU A 519 -13.26 12.50 0.81
N ARG A 520 -12.21 11.76 0.41
CA ARG A 520 -12.34 10.61 -0.51
C ARG A 520 -13.15 9.46 0.09
N THR A 521 -12.93 9.12 1.36
CA THR A 521 -13.66 8.04 2.05
C THR A 521 -15.15 8.37 2.15
N ARG A 522 -15.53 9.65 2.20
CA ARG A 522 -16.93 10.09 2.34
C ARG A 522 -17.60 10.47 1.03
N ILE A 523 -16.85 10.83 -0.02
CA ILE A 523 -17.36 10.90 -1.41
C ILE A 523 -17.85 9.52 -1.88
N ALA A 524 -17.23 8.43 -1.39
CA ALA A 524 -17.69 7.06 -1.64
C ALA A 524 -19.11 6.79 -1.08
N CYS A 525 -19.52 7.44 0.02
CA CYS A 525 -20.89 7.32 0.55
C CYS A 525 -21.95 7.90 -0.40
N LYS A 526 -21.59 8.83 -1.30
CA LYS A 526 -22.55 9.51 -2.17
C LYS A 526 -22.84 8.79 -3.49
N ARG A 527 -22.08 7.75 -3.84
CA ARG A 527 -22.41 6.88 -4.99
C ARG A 527 -23.46 5.82 -4.64
N VAL A 528 -23.78 5.66 -3.36
CA VAL A 528 -24.77 4.68 -2.87
C VAL A 528 -26.18 5.28 -2.83
N GLU A 529 -26.32 6.61 -2.89
CA GLU A 529 -27.64 7.26 -2.82
C GLU A 529 -27.90 8.16 -4.02
N GLY A 530 -28.45 7.55 -5.08
CA GLY A 530 -29.53 8.13 -5.87
C GLY A 530 -29.47 7.91 -7.39
N PRO A 531 -30.61 7.88 -8.10
CA PRO A 531 -31.96 7.58 -7.61
C PRO A 531 -32.21 6.08 -7.42
#